data_AF-A0A2H1WV88-F1
#
_entry.id   AF-A0A2H1WV88-F1
#
_cell.length_a   1.000
_cell.length_b   1.000
_cell.length_c   1.000
_cell.angle_alpha   90.00
_cell.angle_beta   90.00
_cell.angle_gamma   90.00
#
_symmetry.space_group_name_H-M   'P 1'
#
loop_
_entity.id
_entity.type
_entity.pdbx_description
1 polymer ?
#
loop_
_entity_poly.entity_id
_entity_poly.type
_entity_poly.pdbx_seq_one_letter_code
_entity_poly.pdbx_strand_id
1 'polypeptide(L)'
;MKIPWKQDNVETEASILIPVPSPLGGAIVIGQESIVYHDGQSYVAVAPPQIKLTPINCYCRVDGRGLRYLLGDIAGRLFMLLLELQEKMDGTQAVKDLKVELLGDIPIPECMTYLDNGVVFIGSRLGDSALVRLSASRDEASQYVQPMESFTSLAPIVDMCVVDLERQGQNQLITCS
;
A
#
# COMPACT_ATOMS: atom_id res chain seq x y z
N MET A 1 5.06 -1.96 -34.24
CA MET A 1 4.73 -2.61 -32.95
C MET A 1 3.22 -2.81 -32.91
N LYS A 2 2.75 -3.99 -32.48
CA LYS A 2 1.32 -4.25 -32.28
C LYS A 2 0.98 -3.77 -30.87
N ILE A 3 0.22 -2.69 -30.75
CA ILE A 3 -0.25 -2.18 -29.45
C ILE A 3 -1.35 -3.14 -28.98
N PRO A 4 -1.21 -3.81 -27.82
CA PRO A 4 -2.20 -4.79 -27.36
C PRO A 4 -3.59 -4.18 -27.14
N TRP A 5 -3.63 -2.97 -26.57
CA TRP A 5 -4.82 -2.16 -26.37
C TRP A 5 -4.42 -0.71 -26.06
N LYS A 6 -5.38 0.22 -26.15
CA LYS A 6 -5.15 1.65 -25.95
C LYS A 6 -6.25 2.21 -25.04
N GLN A 7 -5.84 3.01 -24.06
CA GLN A 7 -6.74 3.84 -23.25
C GLN A 7 -6.28 5.29 -23.39
N ASP A 8 -7.13 6.14 -23.94
CA ASP A 8 -6.77 7.53 -24.25
C ASP A 8 -6.76 8.43 -23.01
N ASN A 9 -7.65 8.17 -22.06
CA ASN A 9 -7.82 9.00 -20.88
C ASN A 9 -7.79 8.14 -19.60
N VAL A 10 -7.02 8.59 -18.63
CA VAL A 10 -7.04 8.12 -17.24
C VAL A 10 -7.30 9.32 -16.33
N GLU A 11 -7.50 9.08 -15.04
CA GLU A 11 -7.61 10.16 -14.06
C GLU A 11 -6.37 11.09 -14.13
N THR A 12 -6.59 12.40 -14.01
CA THR A 12 -5.50 13.41 -14.08
C THR A 12 -4.41 13.17 -13.03
N GLU A 13 -4.80 12.72 -11.83
CA GLU A 13 -3.90 12.46 -10.70
C GLU A 13 -3.47 10.98 -10.63
N ALA A 14 -3.60 10.23 -11.72
CA ALA A 14 -3.10 8.85 -11.79
C ALA A 14 -1.59 8.80 -11.53
N SER A 15 -1.17 8.10 -10.48
CA SER A 15 0.21 8.15 -9.95
C SER A 15 0.90 6.78 -9.94
N ILE A 16 0.15 5.68 -9.82
CA ILE A 16 0.71 4.32 -9.71
C ILE A 16 0.09 3.41 -10.75
N LEU A 17 0.94 2.65 -11.45
CA LEU A 17 0.55 1.57 -12.34
C LEU A 17 1.01 0.22 -11.77
N ILE A 18 0.06 -0.69 -11.55
CA ILE A 18 0.31 -2.02 -10.99
C ILE A 18 0.03 -3.07 -12.07
N PRO A 19 1.05 -3.80 -12.57
CA PRO A 19 0.82 -4.88 -13.52
C PRO A 19 0.17 -6.07 -12.81
N VAL A 20 -0.94 -6.55 -13.36
CA VAL A 20 -1.63 -7.75 -12.85
C VAL A 20 -1.06 -8.99 -13.55
N PRO A 21 -0.66 -10.03 -12.80
CA PRO A 21 -0.02 -11.21 -13.39
C PRO A 21 -1.01 -12.05 -14.22
N SER A 22 -0.45 -12.93 -15.04
CA SER A 22 -1.18 -14.02 -15.67
C SER A 22 -1.89 -14.89 -14.60
N PRO A 23 -3.11 -15.38 -14.85
CA PRO A 23 -3.82 -15.40 -16.13
C PRO A 23 -4.69 -14.17 -16.43
N LEU A 24 -4.92 -13.28 -15.46
CA LEU A 24 -5.77 -12.10 -15.67
C LEU A 24 -5.12 -11.09 -16.62
N GLY A 25 -3.84 -10.80 -16.39
CA GLY A 25 -3.13 -9.77 -17.14
C GLY A 25 -3.72 -8.37 -16.92
N GLY A 26 -3.35 -7.42 -17.77
CA GLY A 26 -3.78 -6.03 -17.63
C GLY A 26 -3.02 -5.26 -16.56
N ALA A 27 -3.57 -4.11 -16.18
CA ALA A 27 -2.98 -3.22 -15.20
C ALA A 27 -4.05 -2.56 -14.33
N ILE A 28 -3.68 -2.29 -13.08
CA ILE A 28 -4.44 -1.42 -12.18
C ILE A 28 -3.79 -0.04 -12.19
N VAL A 29 -4.59 0.99 -12.35
CA VAL A 29 -4.21 2.40 -12.27
C VAL A 29 -4.77 2.95 -10.96
N ILE A 30 -3.91 3.47 -10.11
CA ILE A 30 -4.30 4.16 -8.88
C ILE A 30 -4.22 5.66 -9.13
N GLY A 31 -5.36 6.35 -8.96
CA GLY A 31 -5.45 7.80 -8.89
C GLY A 31 -5.74 8.28 -7.48
N GLN A 32 -6.06 9.57 -7.36
CA GLN A 32 -6.42 10.22 -6.11
C GLN A 32 -7.86 9.92 -5.72
N GLU A 33 -8.76 9.83 -6.70
CA GLU A 33 -10.20 9.63 -6.47
C GLU A 33 -10.68 8.24 -6.85
N SER A 34 -9.98 7.55 -7.76
CA SER A 34 -10.41 6.27 -8.29
C SER A 34 -9.28 5.25 -8.45
N ILE A 35 -9.67 3.98 -8.42
CA ILE A 35 -8.82 2.84 -8.77
C ILE A 35 -9.47 2.13 -9.95
N VAL A 36 -8.71 1.88 -10.99
CA VAL A 36 -9.19 1.30 -12.25
C VAL A 36 -8.39 0.07 -12.62
N TYR A 37 -9.04 -1.03 -12.98
CA TYR A 37 -8.43 -2.17 -13.65
C TYR A 37 -8.76 -2.13 -15.15
N HIS A 38 -7.76 -2.39 -15.99
CA HIS A 38 -7.91 -2.47 -17.43
C HIS A 38 -7.00 -3.52 -18.06
N ASP A 39 -7.56 -4.41 -18.89
CA ASP A 39 -6.81 -5.44 -19.63
C ASP A 39 -6.96 -5.35 -21.16
N GLY A 40 -7.67 -4.33 -21.65
CA GLY A 40 -8.00 -4.16 -23.07
C GLY A 40 -9.38 -4.65 -23.46
N GLN A 41 -10.03 -5.47 -22.62
CA GLN A 41 -11.40 -5.94 -22.82
C GLN A 41 -12.32 -5.47 -21.69
N SER A 42 -11.85 -5.60 -20.46
CA SER A 42 -12.55 -5.20 -19.25
C SER A 42 -12.04 -3.85 -18.77
N TYR A 43 -12.97 -2.99 -18.35
CA TYR A 43 -12.72 -1.73 -17.66
C TYR A 43 -13.56 -1.75 -16.38
N VAL A 44 -12.91 -1.85 -15.22
CA VAL A 44 -13.58 -1.89 -13.91
C VAL A 44 -13.01 -0.79 -13.05
N ALA A 45 -13.86 0.05 -12.47
CA ALA A 45 -13.44 1.18 -11.66
C ALA A 45 -14.20 1.24 -10.34
N VAL A 46 -13.50 1.68 -9.29
CA VAL A 46 -14.08 1.94 -7.97
C VAL A 46 -13.59 3.30 -7.47
N ALA A 47 -14.45 4.03 -6.76
CA ALA A 47 -14.14 5.33 -6.15
C ALA A 47 -14.49 5.32 -4.65
N PRO A 48 -13.70 4.63 -3.80
CA PRO A 48 -13.93 4.61 -2.36
C PRO A 48 -13.72 6.02 -1.76
N PRO A 49 -14.64 6.55 -0.95
CA PRO A 49 -14.46 7.85 -0.30
C PRO A 49 -13.18 7.94 0.53
N GLN A 50 -12.68 6.81 1.05
CA GLN A 50 -11.51 6.75 1.91
C GLN A 50 -10.21 7.13 1.18
N ILE A 51 -10.05 6.77 -0.10
CA ILE A 51 -8.81 7.04 -0.86
C ILE A 51 -8.70 8.51 -1.29
N LYS A 52 -9.84 9.21 -1.41
CA LYS A 52 -9.88 10.63 -1.78
C LYS A 52 -9.20 11.55 -0.77
N LEU A 53 -9.17 11.14 0.50
CA LEU A 53 -8.66 11.95 1.61
C LEU A 53 -7.13 12.12 1.57
N THR A 54 -6.40 11.06 1.23
CA THR A 54 -4.93 11.05 1.28
C THR A 54 -4.40 10.16 0.14
N PRO A 55 -3.45 10.67 -0.66
CA PRO A 55 -2.88 9.93 -1.78
C PRO A 55 -2.28 8.58 -1.36
N ILE A 56 -2.57 7.54 -2.15
CA ILE A 56 -1.82 6.27 -2.09
C ILE A 56 -0.41 6.53 -2.61
N ASN A 57 0.60 6.13 -1.83
CA ASN A 57 2.01 6.35 -2.15
C ASN A 57 2.73 5.08 -2.60
N CYS A 58 2.36 3.92 -2.04
CA CYS A 58 3.00 2.66 -2.37
C CYS A 58 2.01 1.50 -2.37
N TYR A 59 2.44 0.38 -2.96
CA TYR A 59 1.65 -0.85 -3.01
C TYR A 59 2.52 -2.09 -2.80
N CYS A 60 1.88 -3.19 -2.45
CA CYS A 60 2.51 -4.51 -2.41
C CYS A 60 1.51 -5.59 -2.82
N ARG A 61 1.92 -6.54 -3.66
CA ARG A 61 1.08 -7.70 -4.02
C ARG A 61 1.15 -8.77 -2.93
N VAL A 62 0.01 -9.27 -2.48
CA VAL A 62 -0.07 -10.27 -1.39
C VAL A 62 0.00 -11.70 -1.90
N ASP A 63 -0.57 -11.99 -3.07
CA ASP A 63 -0.60 -13.35 -3.62
C ASP A 63 -0.08 -13.45 -5.06
N GLY A 64 0.41 -14.63 -5.41
CA GLY A 64 0.95 -14.89 -6.75
C GLY A 64 -0.08 -14.79 -7.87
N ARG A 65 -1.39 -14.90 -7.56
CA ARG A 65 -2.47 -14.73 -8.54
C ARG A 65 -2.80 -13.26 -8.80
N GLY A 66 -2.32 -12.35 -7.97
CA GLY A 66 -2.58 -10.92 -8.08
C GLY A 66 -4.04 -10.57 -7.83
N LEU A 67 -4.69 -11.24 -6.88
CA LEU A 67 -6.08 -10.94 -6.49
C LEU A 67 -6.16 -9.98 -5.30
N ARG A 68 -5.09 -9.88 -4.52
CA ARG A 68 -5.01 -9.03 -3.33
C ARG A 68 -3.76 -8.17 -3.37
N TYR A 69 -3.96 -6.88 -3.13
CA TYR A 69 -2.89 -5.89 -3.04
C TYR A 69 -3.06 -5.07 -1.76
N LEU A 70 -1.96 -4.79 -1.10
CA LEU A 70 -1.89 -3.78 -0.05
C LEU A 70 -1.61 -2.43 -0.68
N LEU A 71 -2.31 -1.40 -0.23
CA LEU A 71 -2.09 -0.01 -0.61
C LEU A 71 -1.80 0.80 0.65
N GLY A 72 -0.71 1.56 0.63
CA GLY A 72 -0.28 2.41 1.73
C GLY A 72 -0.36 3.87 1.32
N ASP A 73 -0.98 4.71 2.15
CA ASP A 73 -1.14 6.13 1.88
C ASP A 73 -0.16 7.01 2.67
N ILE A 74 -0.08 8.28 2.32
CA ILE A 74 0.83 9.24 2.98
C ILE A 74 0.46 9.58 4.44
N ALA A 75 -0.70 9.14 4.92
CA ALA A 75 -1.14 9.33 6.30
C ALA A 75 -0.94 8.08 7.17
N GLY A 76 -0.31 7.03 6.62
CA GLY A 76 -0.06 5.80 7.36
C GLY A 76 -1.28 4.89 7.45
N ARG A 77 -2.25 4.98 6.54
CA ARG A 77 -3.37 4.04 6.48
C ARG A 77 -3.06 2.91 5.52
N LEU A 78 -3.38 1.68 5.94
CA LEU A 78 -3.22 0.47 5.15
C LEU A 78 -4.57 -0.01 4.62
N PHE A 79 -4.65 -0.22 3.31
CA PHE A 79 -5.83 -0.75 2.63
C PHE A 79 -5.52 -2.09 1.96
N MET A 80 -6.54 -2.93 1.84
CA MET A 80 -6.56 -4.10 0.96
C MET A 80 -7.42 -3.79 -0.27
N LEU A 81 -6.84 -3.91 -1.46
CA LEU A 81 -7.54 -3.96 -2.73
C LEU A 81 -7.73 -5.43 -3.13
N LEU A 82 -8.98 -5.83 -3.35
CA LEU A 82 -9.37 -7.15 -3.82
C LEU A 82 -9.95 -7.07 -5.23
N LEU A 83 -9.50 -7.96 -6.11
CA LEU A 83 -10.08 -8.18 -7.43
C LEU A 83 -11.09 -9.33 -7.32
N GLU A 84 -12.37 -9.00 -7.44
CA GLU A 84 -13.42 -10.00 -7.49
C GLU A 84 -13.54 -10.56 -8.90
N LEU A 85 -13.50 -11.88 -9.02
CA LEU A 85 -13.55 -12.56 -10.31
C LEU A 85 -14.94 -13.05 -10.64
N GLN A 86 -15.22 -13.11 -11.94
CA GLN A 86 -16.35 -13.82 -12.51
C GLN A 86 -15.85 -14.84 -13.54
N GLU A 87 -16.44 -16.03 -13.49
CA GLU A 87 -16.23 -17.06 -14.51
C GLU A 87 -17.11 -16.75 -15.73
N LYS A 88 -16.48 -16.67 -16.89
CA LYS A 88 -17.14 -16.50 -18.19
C LYS A 88 -17.64 -17.86 -18.69
N MET A 89 -18.55 -17.83 -19.66
CA MET A 89 -19.13 -19.05 -20.26
C MET A 89 -18.08 -19.96 -20.92
N ASP A 90 -16.93 -19.42 -21.31
CA ASP A 90 -15.81 -20.14 -21.91
C ASP A 90 -14.84 -20.76 -20.87
N GLY A 91 -15.15 -20.66 -19.57
CA GLY A 91 -14.32 -21.14 -18.47
C GLY A 91 -13.15 -20.22 -18.11
N THR A 92 -13.00 -19.07 -18.78
CA THR A 92 -11.99 -18.07 -18.42
C THR A 92 -12.47 -17.20 -17.26
N GLN A 93 -11.52 -16.65 -16.49
CA GLN A 93 -11.83 -15.71 -15.42
C GLN A 93 -11.61 -14.28 -15.90
N ALA A 94 -12.51 -13.38 -15.51
CA ALA A 94 -12.35 -11.94 -15.72
C ALA A 94 -12.62 -11.19 -14.42
N VAL A 95 -12.00 -10.03 -14.27
CA VAL A 95 -12.28 -9.13 -13.16
C VAL A 95 -13.68 -8.56 -13.33
N LYS A 96 -14.51 -8.75 -12.31
CA LYS A 96 -15.90 -8.28 -12.24
C LYS A 96 -16.00 -6.98 -11.44
N ASP A 97 -15.32 -6.94 -10.30
CA ASP A 97 -15.41 -5.81 -9.37
C ASP A 97 -14.08 -5.60 -8.64
N LEU A 98 -13.91 -4.39 -8.08
CA LEU A 98 -12.80 -4.00 -7.24
C LEU A 98 -13.32 -3.60 -5.87
N LYS A 99 -12.85 -4.27 -4.82
CA LYS A 99 -13.21 -3.97 -3.45
C LYS A 99 -12.03 -3.38 -2.70
N VAL A 100 -12.25 -2.28 -1.99
CA VAL A 100 -11.23 -1.64 -1.15
C VAL A 100 -11.67 -1.67 0.30
N GLU A 101 -10.82 -2.21 1.17
CA GLU A 101 -11.08 -2.31 2.61
C GLU A 101 -9.95 -1.64 3.39
N LEU A 102 -10.29 -0.78 4.35
CA LEU A 102 -9.33 -0.23 5.30
C LEU A 102 -8.97 -1.30 6.35
N LEU A 103 -7.68 -1.60 6.48
CA LEU A 103 -7.17 -2.58 7.44
C LEU A 103 -6.84 -1.95 8.78
N GLY A 104 -6.22 -0.77 8.80
CA GLY A 104 -5.78 -0.11 10.02
C GLY A 104 -4.68 0.91 9.75
N ASP A 105 -4.00 1.32 10.82
CA ASP A 105 -2.89 2.28 10.76
C ASP A 105 -1.54 1.56 10.83
N ILE A 106 -0.55 2.13 10.14
CA ILE A 106 0.84 1.70 10.04
C ILE A 106 1.76 2.94 10.07
N PRO A 107 3.07 2.78 10.28
CA PRO A 107 4.02 3.85 9.99
C PRO A 107 3.88 4.32 8.53
N ILE A 108 4.10 5.61 8.27
CA ILE A 108 3.95 6.19 6.92
C ILE A 108 4.85 5.43 5.93
N PRO A 109 4.27 4.66 4.99
CA PRO A 109 5.06 3.74 4.19
C PRO A 109 5.67 4.46 2.98
N GLU A 110 6.99 4.37 2.86
CA GLU A 110 7.71 4.64 1.62
C GLU A 110 7.68 3.39 0.72
N CYS A 111 7.79 2.20 1.31
CA CYS A 111 7.64 0.93 0.61
C CYS A 111 7.02 -0.15 1.52
N MET A 112 6.45 -1.19 0.92
CA MET A 112 5.88 -2.33 1.65
C MET A 112 6.28 -3.65 1.00
N THR A 113 6.48 -4.68 1.82
CA THR A 113 6.77 -6.04 1.34
C THR A 113 6.02 -7.06 2.19
N TYR A 114 5.09 -7.77 1.56
CA TYR A 114 4.46 -8.94 2.17
C TYR A 114 5.48 -10.07 2.23
N LEU A 115 5.69 -10.64 3.42
CA LEU A 115 6.68 -11.68 3.67
C LEU A 115 6.03 -13.05 3.51
N ASP A 116 5.20 -13.44 4.48
CA ASP A 116 4.32 -14.61 4.45
C ASP A 116 3.41 -14.61 5.69
N ASN A 117 2.42 -15.50 5.76
CA ASN A 117 1.59 -15.76 6.94
C ASN A 117 0.95 -14.52 7.58
N GLY A 118 0.54 -13.57 6.74
CA GLY A 118 -0.05 -12.30 7.17
C GLY A 118 0.97 -11.26 7.63
N VAL A 119 2.27 -11.53 7.57
CA VAL A 119 3.31 -10.59 8.01
C VAL A 119 3.74 -9.68 6.86
N VAL A 120 3.81 -8.38 7.14
CA VAL A 120 4.21 -7.34 6.19
C VAL A 120 5.32 -6.50 6.81
N PHE A 121 6.39 -6.28 6.06
CA PHE A 121 7.38 -5.26 6.38
C PHE A 121 6.95 -3.92 5.81
N ILE A 122 6.96 -2.90 6.66
CA ILE A 122 6.63 -1.51 6.36
C ILE A 122 7.92 -0.71 6.43
N GLY A 123 8.45 -0.32 5.27
CA GLY A 123 9.61 0.55 5.17
C GLY A 123 9.16 2.01 5.24
N SER A 124 9.53 2.70 6.32
CA SER A 124 9.25 4.13 6.49
C SER A 124 10.52 4.96 6.27
N ARG A 125 10.37 6.09 5.58
CA ARG A 125 11.43 7.10 5.41
C ARG A 125 11.27 8.28 6.38
N LEU A 126 10.09 8.42 6.97
CA LEU A 126 9.70 9.56 7.82
C LEU A 126 9.50 9.16 9.29
N GLY A 127 9.99 7.99 9.68
CA GLY A 127 9.90 7.46 11.03
C GLY A 127 10.39 6.02 11.07
N ASP A 128 10.11 5.34 12.17
CA ASP A 128 10.49 3.93 12.35
C ASP A 128 9.85 3.04 11.29
N SER A 129 10.64 2.10 10.76
CA SER A 129 10.10 0.99 9.97
C SER A 129 9.50 -0.05 10.90
N ALA A 130 8.61 -0.91 10.40
CA ALA A 130 7.95 -1.90 11.27
C ALA A 130 7.67 -3.23 10.59
N LEU A 131 7.59 -4.29 11.40
CA LEU A 131 6.87 -5.51 11.05
C LEU A 131 5.46 -5.43 11.63
N VAL A 132 4.46 -5.73 10.79
CA VAL A 132 3.06 -5.81 11.19
C VAL A 132 2.46 -7.13 10.75
N ARG A 133 1.44 -7.60 11.48
CA ARG A 133 0.67 -8.79 11.18
C ARG A 133 -0.76 -8.42 10.80
N LEU A 134 -1.24 -9.00 9.71
CA LEU A 134 -2.63 -8.94 9.28
C LEU A 134 -3.41 -10.08 9.93
N SER A 135 -4.50 -9.72 10.62
CA SER A 135 -5.45 -10.62 11.24
C SER A 135 -6.71 -10.75 10.40
N ALA A 136 -7.38 -11.90 10.46
CA ALA A 136 -8.68 -12.10 9.83
C ALA A 136 -9.83 -11.44 10.63
N SER A 137 -9.62 -11.22 11.93
CA SER A 137 -10.57 -10.56 12.82
C SER A 137 -10.01 -9.22 13.29
N ARG A 138 -10.91 -8.25 13.48
CA ARG A 138 -10.56 -6.96 14.07
C ARG A 138 -10.17 -7.13 15.54
N ASP A 139 -9.24 -6.30 16.00
CA ASP A 139 -8.87 -6.15 17.40
C ASP A 139 -9.83 -5.23 18.17
N GLU A 140 -9.48 -4.89 19.42
CA GLU A 140 -10.27 -3.99 20.27
C GLU A 140 -10.34 -2.55 19.71
N ALA A 141 -9.35 -2.13 18.94
CA ALA A 141 -9.31 -0.85 18.23
C ALA A 141 -10.02 -0.90 16.87
N SER A 142 -10.70 -2.01 16.56
CA SER A 142 -11.38 -2.25 15.29
C SER A 142 -10.42 -2.31 14.08
N GLN A 143 -9.17 -2.70 14.28
CA GLN A 143 -8.14 -2.82 13.24
C GLN A 143 -7.81 -4.28 12.93
N TYR A 144 -7.47 -4.56 11.67
CA TYR A 144 -6.94 -5.87 11.23
C TYR A 144 -5.41 -5.93 11.31
N VAL A 145 -4.75 -4.84 11.67
CA VAL A 145 -3.29 -4.71 11.67
C VAL A 145 -2.80 -4.77 13.12
N GLN A 146 -1.83 -5.63 13.39
CA GLN A 146 -1.20 -5.78 14.70
C GLN A 146 0.29 -5.47 14.59
N PRO A 147 0.82 -4.49 15.33
CA PRO A 147 2.26 -4.24 15.39
C PRO A 147 3.01 -5.46 15.94
N MET A 148 4.17 -5.79 15.35
CA MET A 148 5.05 -6.87 15.83
C MET A 148 6.38 -6.34 16.34
N GLU A 149 7.07 -5.56 15.50
CA GLU A 149 8.41 -5.05 15.79
C GLU A 149 8.58 -3.68 15.14
N SER A 150 9.35 -2.80 15.79
CA SER A 150 9.73 -1.47 15.28
C SER A 150 11.25 -1.41 15.10
N PHE A 151 11.69 -0.81 14.00
CA PHE A 151 13.09 -0.58 13.68
C PHE A 151 13.36 0.91 13.69
N THR A 152 14.12 1.35 14.70
CA THR A 152 14.39 2.77 14.93
C THR A 152 15.01 3.44 13.71
N SER A 153 14.42 4.58 13.32
CA SER A 153 14.95 5.47 12.31
C SER A 153 15.13 6.86 12.90
N LEU A 154 16.32 7.43 12.74
CA LEU A 154 16.56 8.83 13.11
C LEU A 154 16.15 9.81 11.98
N ALA A 155 15.63 9.30 10.87
CA ALA A 155 15.36 10.10 9.69
C ALA A 155 13.93 10.70 9.68
N PRO A 156 13.78 11.93 9.15
CA PRO A 156 14.85 12.86 8.76
C PRO A 156 15.34 13.70 9.95
N ILE A 157 16.65 13.73 10.21
CA ILE A 157 17.21 14.69 11.18
C ILE A 157 17.13 16.09 10.57
N VAL A 158 16.21 16.92 11.05
CA VAL A 158 16.00 18.30 10.57
C VAL A 158 16.83 19.32 11.34
N ASP A 159 17.21 19.00 12.57
CA ASP A 159 18.10 19.81 13.42
C ASP A 159 18.77 18.90 14.47
N MET A 160 19.91 19.32 15.02
CA MET A 160 20.58 18.60 16.11
C MET A 160 21.45 19.51 16.98
N CYS A 161 21.62 19.13 18.25
CA CYS A 161 22.56 19.76 19.16
C CYS A 161 23.36 18.74 19.96
N VAL A 162 24.56 19.15 20.38
CA VAL A 162 25.44 18.35 21.24
C VAL A 162 25.35 18.87 22.65
N VAL A 163 25.13 17.97 23.60
CA VAL A 163 25.00 18.28 25.02
C VAL A 163 25.85 17.32 25.85
N ASP A 164 26.43 17.79 26.95
CA ASP A 164 26.99 16.93 27.99
C ASP A 164 26.02 16.95 29.18
N LEU A 165 24.99 16.10 29.13
CA LEU A 165 23.96 16.06 30.18
C LEU A 165 24.54 15.59 31.52
N GLU A 166 25.52 14.70 31.50
CA GLU A 166 26.08 14.09 32.71
C GLU A 166 27.28 14.86 33.26
N ARG A 167 27.81 15.84 32.54
CA ARG A 167 29.04 16.60 32.87
C ARG A 167 30.24 15.71 33.15
N GLN A 168 30.27 14.53 32.51
CA GLN A 168 31.34 13.54 32.63
C GLN A 168 32.32 13.62 31.46
N GLY A 169 32.15 14.60 30.56
CA GLY A 169 32.94 14.72 29.33
C GLY A 169 32.48 13.77 28.22
N GLN A 170 31.33 13.10 28.39
CA GLN A 170 30.70 12.28 27.36
C GLN A 170 29.57 13.05 26.68
N ASN A 171 29.89 13.60 25.50
CA ASN A 171 28.92 14.32 24.69
C ASN A 171 27.84 13.37 24.14
N GLN A 172 26.59 13.81 24.19
CA GLN A 172 25.41 13.17 23.64
C GLN A 172 24.84 14.03 22.51
N LEU A 173 24.22 13.39 21.51
CA LEU A 173 23.56 14.07 20.40
C LEU A 173 22.05 14.03 20.61
N ILE A 174 21.40 15.18 20.53
CA ILE A 174 19.94 15.31 20.49
C ILE A 174 19.56 15.73 19.08
N THR A 175 18.61 15.01 18.47
CA THR A 175 18.11 15.27 17.11
C THR A 175 16.64 15.64 17.13
N CYS A 176 16.24 16.53 16.23
CA CYS A 176 14.86 16.68 15.80
C CYS A 176 14.67 15.73 14.62
N SER A 177 14.09 14.56 14.89
CA SER A 177 13.85 13.47 13.94
C SER A 177 12.36 13.32 13.66
#